data_AF-A0A151ZH63-F1
#
_entry.id   AF-A0A151ZH63-F1
#
_cell.length_a   1.000
_cell.length_b   1.000
_cell.length_c   1.000
_cell.angle_alpha   90.00
_cell.angle_beta   90.00
_cell.angle_gamma   90.00
#
_symmetry.space_group_name_H-M   'P 1'
#
loop_
_entity.id
_entity.type
_entity.pdbx_description
1 polymer ?
#
loop_
_entity_poly.entity_id
_entity_poly.type
_entity_poly.pdbx_seq_one_letter_code
_entity_poly.pdbx_strand_id
1 'polypeptide(L)'
;MPVNPPKSCDYVDFKDYLVISRKHNDNFIYELNKMKSTSECDKVWETLESKSLFRISLINNCIDETQNKIDTQQTNTDSIYLENQRKLKNKLNFLIMERDVESILTDNAKKVFHKFCK
;
A
#
# COMPACT_ATOMS: atom_id res chain seq x y z
N MET A 1 6.80 15.50 -7.13
CA MET A 1 5.88 15.25 -8.26
C MET A 1 4.82 14.26 -7.80
N PRO A 2 3.53 14.46 -8.13
CA PRO A 2 2.54 13.41 -7.90
C PRO A 2 2.89 12.20 -8.77
N VAL A 3 3.02 11.03 -8.16
CA VAL A 3 3.21 9.77 -8.89
C VAL A 3 1.83 9.20 -9.17
N ASN A 4 1.53 8.96 -10.44
CA ASN A 4 0.28 8.33 -10.83
C ASN A 4 0.28 6.87 -10.37
N PRO A 5 -0.87 6.34 -9.90
CA PRO A 5 -0.98 4.91 -9.62
C PRO A 5 -0.71 4.13 -10.92
N PRO A 6 -0.08 2.96 -10.83
CA PRO A 6 0.17 2.13 -12.00
C PRO A 6 -1.17 1.64 -12.58
N LYS A 7 -1.19 1.46 -13.91
CA LYS A 7 -2.39 1.02 -14.64
C LYS A 7 -2.64 -0.48 -14.54
N SER A 8 -1.68 -1.24 -14.04
CA SER A 8 -1.73 -2.67 -13.88
C SER A 8 -1.13 -3.06 -12.54
N CYS A 9 -1.45 -4.28 -12.10
CA CYS A 9 -0.83 -4.87 -10.93
C CYS A 9 0.52 -5.52 -11.25
N ASP A 10 1.29 -5.01 -12.22
CA ASP A 10 2.67 -5.45 -12.37
C ASP A 10 3.44 -5.14 -11.09
N TYR A 11 4.16 -6.14 -10.56
CA TYR A 11 4.74 -6.01 -9.23
C TYR A 11 5.86 -4.98 -9.17
N VAL A 12 6.64 -4.82 -10.25
CA VAL A 12 7.77 -3.88 -10.27
C VAL A 12 7.25 -2.45 -10.24
N ASP A 13 6.34 -2.12 -11.17
CA ASP A 13 5.73 -0.80 -11.26
C ASP A 13 4.95 -0.45 -9.99
N PHE A 14 4.25 -1.44 -9.42
CA PHE A 14 3.49 -1.26 -8.19
C PHE A 14 4.38 -1.01 -6.98
N LYS A 15 5.48 -1.75 -6.84
CA LYS A 15 6.46 -1.55 -5.79
C LYS A 15 7.09 -0.16 -5.86
N ASP A 16 7.50 0.28 -7.05
CA ASP A 16 8.10 1.60 -7.24
C ASP A 16 7.12 2.72 -6.88
N TYR A 17 5.86 2.57 -7.28
CA TYR A 17 4.80 3.47 -6.86
C TYR A 17 4.65 3.52 -5.33
N LEU A 18 4.59 2.37 -4.66
CA LEU A 18 4.44 2.29 -3.20
C LEU A 18 5.61 2.95 -2.47
N VAL A 19 6.85 2.71 -2.92
CA VAL A 19 8.06 3.34 -2.36
C VAL A 19 7.96 4.87 -2.42
N ILE A 20 7.54 5.43 -3.56
CA ILE A 20 7.46 6.88 -3.70
C ILE A 20 6.25 7.45 -2.95
N SER A 21 5.09 6.79 -3.05
CA SER A 21 3.86 7.23 -2.40
C SER A 21 3.95 7.20 -0.87
N ARG A 22 4.73 6.26 -0.30
CA ARG A 22 4.95 6.18 1.15
C ARG A 22 5.80 7.30 1.72
N LYS A 23 6.48 8.12 0.91
CA LYS A 23 7.18 9.34 1.38
C LYS A 23 6.24 10.32 2.10
N HIS A 24 4.92 10.21 1.89
CA HIS A 24 3.94 10.94 2.69
C HIS A 24 4.01 10.57 4.19
N ASN A 25 4.32 9.32 4.54
CA ASN A 25 4.55 8.91 5.93
C ASN A 25 5.84 9.52 6.50
N ASP A 26 6.92 9.55 5.72
CA ASP A 26 8.18 10.17 6.15
C ASP A 26 8.01 11.68 6.42
N ASN A 27 7.24 12.34 5.55
CA ASN A 27 6.93 13.76 5.68
C ASN A 27 5.91 14.05 6.79
N PHE A 28 5.19 13.05 7.30
CA PHE A 28 4.12 13.27 8.27
C PHE A 28 4.62 13.93 9.56
N ILE A 29 5.73 13.43 10.12
CA ILE A 29 6.34 14.00 11.34
C ILE A 29 6.80 15.44 11.08
N TYR A 30 7.35 15.71 9.91
CA TYR A 30 7.78 17.04 9.52
C TYR A 30 6.61 18.02 9.41
N GLU A 31 5.49 17.60 8.80
CA GLU A 31 4.28 18.41 8.71
C GLU A 31 3.64 18.63 10.08
N LEU A 32 3.63 17.63 10.97
CA LEU A 32 3.20 17.81 12.36
C LEU A 32 4.08 18.85 13.11
N ASN A 33 5.40 18.79 12.97
CA ASN A 33 6.31 19.72 13.65
C ASN A 33 6.19 21.18 13.17
N LYS A 34 5.65 21.41 11.97
CA LYS A 34 5.44 22.76 11.42
C LYS A 34 4.14 23.41 11.87
N MET A 35 3.21 22.64 12.42
CA MET A 35 1.90 23.15 12.83
C MET A 35 2.07 24.25 13.87
N LYS A 36 1.29 25.33 13.74
CA LYS A 36 1.31 26.44 14.71
C LYS A 36 0.30 26.24 15.82
N SER A 37 -0.67 25.36 15.61
CA SER A 37 -1.70 25.01 16.58
C SER A 37 -2.16 23.57 16.40
N THR A 38 -2.70 22.99 17.47
CA THR A 38 -3.33 21.66 17.44
C THR A 38 -4.59 21.60 16.57
N SER A 39 -5.17 22.75 16.20
CA SER A 39 -6.31 22.80 15.27
C SER A 39 -5.95 22.39 13.83
N GLU A 40 -4.66 22.33 13.50
CA GLU A 40 -4.16 21.88 12.18
C GLU A 40 -3.96 20.36 12.13
N CYS A 41 -3.97 19.70 13.28
CA CYS A 41 -3.73 18.26 13.43
C CYS A 41 -4.65 17.42 12.53
N ASP A 42 -5.96 17.67 12.60
CA ASP A 42 -6.95 16.87 11.88
C ASP A 42 -6.71 16.94 10.37
N LYS A 43 -6.35 18.11 9.83
CA LYS A 43 -6.04 18.28 8.40
C LYS A 43 -4.81 17.50 7.97
N VAL A 44 -3.76 17.51 8.79
CA VAL A 44 -2.52 16.76 8.52
C VAL A 44 -2.80 15.26 8.59
N TRP A 45 -3.61 14.82 9.55
CA TRP A 45 -4.05 13.43 9.68
C TRP A 45 -4.91 12.96 8.50
N GLU A 46 -5.98 13.68 8.16
CA GLU A 46 -6.88 13.37 7.04
C GLU A 46 -6.12 13.25 5.71
N THR A 47 -5.11 14.10 5.52
CA THR A 47 -4.25 14.03 4.33
C THR A 47 -3.46 12.73 4.30
N LEU A 48 -2.85 12.32 5.41
CA LEU A 48 -2.11 11.06 5.44
C LEU A 48 -3.04 9.85 5.34
N GLU A 49 -4.15 9.86 6.07
CA GLU A 49 -5.13 8.78 6.14
C GLU A 49 -5.75 8.52 4.77
N SER A 50 -6.17 9.56 4.05
CA SER A 50 -6.71 9.41 2.69
C SER A 50 -5.69 8.78 1.72
N LYS A 51 -4.40 9.13 1.83
CA LYS A 51 -3.34 8.52 1.02
C LYS A 51 -3.08 7.08 1.40
N SER A 52 -3.09 6.75 2.70
CA SER A 52 -2.96 5.37 3.18
C SER A 52 -4.13 4.50 2.70
N LEU A 53 -5.38 4.95 2.89
CA LEU A 53 -6.58 4.25 2.44
C LEU A 53 -6.56 4.00 0.94
N PHE A 54 -6.10 4.99 0.16
CA PHE A 54 -5.95 4.82 -1.28
C PHE A 54 -4.91 3.75 -1.64
N ARG A 55 -3.74 3.74 -0.98
CA ARG A 55 -2.73 2.67 -1.19
C ARG A 55 -3.28 1.30 -0.81
N ILE A 56 -3.95 1.17 0.34
CA ILE A 56 -4.58 -0.09 0.78
C ILE A 56 -5.58 -0.59 -0.26
N SER A 57 -6.44 0.30 -0.78
CA SER A 57 -7.40 -0.03 -1.83
C SER A 57 -6.70 -0.58 -3.08
N LEU A 58 -5.63 0.07 -3.55
CA LEU A 58 -4.85 -0.43 -4.69
C LEU A 58 -4.20 -1.79 -4.41
N ILE A 59 -3.62 -1.98 -3.23
CA ILE A 59 -2.98 -3.24 -2.84
C ILE A 59 -4.03 -4.37 -2.85
N ASN A 60 -5.19 -4.14 -2.23
CA ASN A 60 -6.27 -5.13 -2.18
C ASN A 60 -6.81 -5.47 -3.58
N ASN A 61 -7.00 -4.49 -4.45
CA ASN A 61 -7.40 -4.75 -5.84
C ASN A 61 -6.38 -5.66 -6.54
N CYS A 62 -5.08 -5.42 -6.33
CA CYS A 62 -4.03 -6.27 -6.92
C CYS A 62 -3.95 -7.67 -6.32
N ILE A 63 -4.24 -7.81 -5.03
CA ILE A 63 -4.40 -9.10 -4.35
C ILE A 63 -5.55 -9.86 -5.02
N ASP A 64 -6.72 -9.24 -5.14
CA ASP A 64 -7.93 -9.86 -5.69
C ASP A 64 -7.73 -10.27 -7.15
N GLU A 65 -7.15 -9.39 -7.98
CA GLU A 65 -6.79 -9.73 -9.37
C GLU A 65 -5.82 -10.90 -9.46
N THR A 66 -4.82 -10.96 -8.57
CA THR A 66 -3.82 -12.02 -8.59
C THR A 66 -4.42 -13.34 -8.10
N GLN A 67 -5.28 -13.30 -7.07
CA GLN A 67 -6.00 -14.46 -6.56
C GLN A 67 -6.94 -15.04 -7.64
N ASN A 68 -7.71 -14.18 -8.31
CA ASN A 68 -8.57 -14.59 -9.43
C ASN A 68 -7.77 -15.27 -10.57
N LYS A 69 -6.56 -14.79 -10.87
CA LYS A 69 -5.66 -15.42 -11.85
C LYS A 69 -5.16 -16.79 -11.37
N ILE A 70 -4.91 -16.97 -10.08
CA ILE A 70 -4.51 -18.26 -9.51
C ILE A 70 -5.67 -19.26 -9.61
N ASP A 71 -6.88 -18.83 -9.25
CA ASP A 71 -8.06 -19.69 -9.19
C ASP A 71 -8.51 -20.13 -10.58
N THR A 72 -8.45 -19.23 -11.57
CA THR A 72 -8.75 -19.57 -12.98
C THR A 72 -7.74 -20.52 -13.62
N GLN A 73 -6.53 -20.65 -13.07
CA GLN A 73 -5.48 -21.55 -13.56
C GLN A 73 -5.45 -22.92 -12.88
N GLN A 74 -6.33 -23.21 -11.90
CA GLN A 74 -6.29 -24.47 -11.14
C GLN A 74 -6.60 -25.74 -11.96
N THR A 75 -7.20 -25.61 -13.14
CA THR A 75 -7.68 -26.76 -13.94
C THR A 75 -6.64 -27.35 -14.89
N ASN A 76 -5.45 -26.77 -15.01
CA ASN A 76 -4.47 -27.16 -16.03
C ASN A 76 -3.17 -27.71 -15.41
N THR A 77 -2.83 -28.96 -15.73
CA THR A 77 -1.71 -29.73 -15.13
C THR A 77 -0.39 -29.65 -15.90
N ASP A 78 -0.36 -28.91 -17.00
CA ASP A 78 0.83 -28.70 -17.81
C ASP A 78 1.97 -28.01 -17.02
N SER A 79 3.22 -28.40 -17.27
CA SER A 79 4.40 -27.90 -16.52
C SER A 79 4.54 -26.37 -16.55
N ILE A 80 4.20 -25.75 -17.69
CA ILE A 80 4.19 -24.29 -17.89
C ILE A 80 3.15 -23.63 -16.96
N TYR A 81 2.00 -24.26 -16.75
CA TYR A 81 0.96 -23.73 -15.87
C TYR A 81 1.37 -23.85 -14.41
N LEU A 82 2.03 -24.94 -14.01
CA LEU A 82 2.57 -25.08 -12.65
C LEU A 82 3.63 -24.02 -12.34
N GLU A 83 4.50 -23.68 -13.30
CA GLU A 83 5.47 -22.60 -13.12
C GLU A 83 4.79 -21.23 -12.99
N ASN A 84 3.82 -20.94 -13.85
CA ASN A 84 3.04 -19.70 -13.79
C ASN A 84 2.26 -19.57 -12.48
N GLN A 85 1.67 -20.66 -11.99
CA GLN A 85 0.96 -20.68 -10.72
C GLN A 85 1.91 -20.39 -9.54
N ARG A 86 3.15 -20.93 -9.56
CA ARG A 86 4.17 -20.59 -8.55
C ARG A 86 4.53 -19.10 -8.59
N LYS A 87 4.73 -18.52 -9.78
CA LYS A 87 5.01 -17.09 -9.95
C LYS A 87 3.87 -16.22 -9.39
N LEU A 88 2.62 -16.58 -9.69
CA LEU A 88 1.44 -15.86 -9.18
C LEU A 88 1.30 -15.98 -7.66
N LYS A 89 1.52 -17.16 -7.08
CA LYS A 89 1.51 -17.36 -5.62
C LYS A 89 2.60 -16.54 -4.93
N ASN A 90 3.81 -16.50 -5.49
CA ASN A 90 4.88 -15.64 -4.97
C ASN A 90 4.50 -14.16 -5.04
N LYS A 91 3.95 -13.71 -6.17
CA LYS A 91 3.44 -12.35 -6.33
C LYS A 91 2.36 -12.01 -5.30
N LEU A 92 1.40 -12.91 -5.08
CA LEU A 92 0.35 -12.75 -4.08
C LEU A 92 0.95 -12.56 -2.69
N ASN A 93 1.93 -13.39 -2.30
CA ASN A 93 2.62 -13.25 -1.02
C ASN A 93 3.29 -11.88 -0.89
N PHE A 94 3.95 -11.39 -1.95
CA PHE A 94 4.52 -10.05 -1.94
C PHE A 94 3.47 -8.95 -1.75
N LEU A 95 2.34 -9.03 -2.46
CA LEU A 95 1.25 -8.06 -2.31
C LEU A 95 0.63 -8.09 -0.90
N ILE A 96 0.48 -9.27 -0.30
CA ILE A 96 0.02 -9.41 1.09
C ILE A 96 1.01 -8.73 2.05
N MET A 97 2.32 -8.97 1.87
CA MET A 97 3.34 -8.28 2.68
C MET A 97 3.28 -6.76 2.51
N GLU A 98 3.04 -6.25 1.30
CA GLU A 98 2.88 -4.81 1.07
C GLU A 98 1.66 -4.23 1.81
N ARG A 99 0.56 -4.98 1.89
CA ARG A 99 -0.62 -4.60 2.69
C ARG A 99 -0.29 -4.52 4.18
N ASP A 100 0.45 -5.52 4.69
CA ASP A 100 0.82 -5.58 6.10
C ASP A 100 1.76 -4.42 6.46
N VAL A 101 2.72 -4.10 5.58
CA VAL A 101 3.58 -2.90 5.72
C VAL A 101 2.73 -1.63 5.78
N GLU A 102 1.72 -1.50 4.92
CA GLU A 102 0.86 -0.31 4.90
C GLU A 102 0.05 -0.17 6.20
N SER A 103 -0.43 -1.29 6.77
CA SER A 103 -1.08 -1.30 8.08
C SER A 103 -0.14 -0.82 9.18
N ILE A 104 1.09 -1.33 9.22
CA ILE A 104 2.09 -0.96 10.23
C ILE A 104 2.44 0.53 10.13
N LEU A 105 2.63 1.05 8.92
CA LEU A 105 2.92 2.48 8.72
C LEU A 105 1.77 3.36 9.22
N THR A 106 0.53 2.98 8.92
CA THR A 106 -0.67 3.70 9.34
C THR A 106 -0.84 3.69 10.86
N ASP A 107 -0.65 2.53 11.50
CA ASP A 107 -0.72 2.39 12.95
C ASP A 107 0.35 3.23 13.67
N ASN A 108 1.57 3.22 13.13
CA ASN A 108 2.65 4.04 13.67
C ASN A 108 2.35 5.53 13.53
N ALA A 109 1.85 5.97 12.36
CA ALA A 109 1.44 7.35 12.17
C ALA A 109 0.31 7.74 13.12
N LYS A 110 -0.67 6.86 13.36
CA LYS A 110 -1.77 7.09 14.30
C LYS A 110 -1.29 7.28 15.74
N LYS A 111 -0.30 6.48 16.17
CA LYS A 111 0.33 6.64 17.49
C LYS A 111 1.04 7.98 17.62
N VAL A 112 1.79 8.39 16.59
CA VAL A 112 2.48 9.69 16.57
C VAL A 112 1.47 10.83 16.60
N PHE A 113 0.42 10.75 15.78
CA PHE A 113 -0.67 11.72 15.76
C PHE A 113 -1.28 11.89 17.16
N HIS A 114 -1.68 10.80 17.81
CA HIS A 114 -2.24 10.87 19.15
C HIS A 114 -1.28 11.44 20.19
N LYS A 115 0.02 11.21 20.06
CA LYS A 115 1.02 11.79 20.98
C LYS A 115 1.18 13.31 20.81
N PHE A 116 1.06 13.83 19.60
CA PHE A 116 1.25 15.25 19.30
C PHE A 116 -0.03 16.08 19.46
N CYS A 117 -1.17 15.48 19.14
CA CYS A 117 -2.43 16.18 18.94
C CYS A 117 -3.50 15.86 19.99
N LYS A 118 -3.23 14.98 20.94
CA LYS A 118 -4.11 14.66 22.06
C LYS A 118 -3.39 14.73 23.40
#